data_AF-A0A1C0B871-F1
#
_entry.id   AF-A0A1C0B871-F1
#
_cell.length_a   1.000
_cell.length_b   1.000
_cell.length_c   1.000
_cell.angle_alpha   90.00
_cell.angle_beta   90.00
_cell.angle_gamma   90.00
#
_symmetry.space_group_name_H-M   'P 1'
#
loop_
_entity.id
_entity.type
_entity.pdbx_description
1 polymer ?
#
loop_
_entity_poly.entity_id
_entity_poly.type
_entity_poly.pdbx_seq_one_letter_code
_entity_poly.pdbx_strand_id
1 'polypeptide(L)' 'MTLRSARGQKCMLNLNKRLLALAKEKNIRYIIATAHPKNIASNKSLQNLNMKFIKEIIRSNYPRNLYILELS' A
#
# COMPACT_ATOMS: atom_id res chain seq x y z
N MET A 1 6.49 -5.70 -8.68
CA MET A 1 7.38 -4.59 -9.06
C MET A 1 6.83 -3.94 -10.32
N THR A 2 6.85 -2.61 -10.42
CA THR A 2 6.49 -1.91 -11.67
C THR A 2 7.56 -2.15 -12.73
N LEU A 3 7.13 -2.50 -13.96
CA LEU A 3 8.01 -2.59 -15.13
C LEU A 3 8.80 -1.29 -15.30
N ARG A 4 10.07 -1.36 -15.74
CA ARG A 4 10.93 -0.19 -15.91
C ARG A 4 10.28 0.88 -16.81
N SER A 5 9.69 0.44 -17.91
CA SER A 5 8.96 1.30 -18.86
C SER A 5 7.77 2.03 -18.23
N ALA A 6 7.14 1.46 -17.20
CA ALA A 6 5.96 2.04 -16.55
C ALA A 6 6.28 2.83 -15.26
N ARG A 7 7.57 2.97 -14.90
CA ARG A 7 7.98 3.79 -13.74
C ARG A 7 7.76 5.27 -14.06
N GLY A 8 7.38 6.07 -13.05
CA GLY A 8 7.08 7.49 -13.21
C GLY A 8 5.71 7.79 -13.86
N GLN A 9 5.10 6.83 -14.55
CA GLN A 9 3.82 7.01 -15.26
C GLN A 9 2.58 6.86 -14.37
N LYS A 10 2.75 6.85 -13.04
CA LYS A 10 1.66 6.71 -12.04
C LYS A 10 0.81 5.43 -12.18
N CYS A 11 1.22 4.42 -12.97
CA CYS A 11 0.44 3.20 -13.20
C CYS A 11 0.05 2.48 -11.88
N MET A 12 1.00 2.30 -10.97
CA MET A 12 0.72 1.68 -9.66
C MET A 12 -0.23 2.49 -8.79
N LEU A 13 -0.15 3.83 -8.85
CA LEU A 13 -1.07 4.69 -8.12
C LEU A 13 -2.49 4.52 -8.64
N ASN A 14 -2.65 4.50 -9.97
CA ASN A 14 -3.96 4.32 -10.62
C ASN A 14 -4.54 2.93 -10.33
N LEU A 15 -3.71 1.88 -10.37
CA LEU A 15 -4.10 0.53 -9.98
C LEU A 15 -4.57 0.48 -8.53
N ASN A 16 -3.79 1.05 -7.60
CA ASN A 16 -4.17 1.10 -6.19
C ASN A 16 -5.49 1.86 -5.99
N LYS A 17 -5.69 3.01 -6.63
CA LYS A 17 -6.97 3.73 -6.58
C LYS A 17 -8.14 2.89 -7.07
N ARG A 18 -7.96 2.13 -8.17
CA ARG A 18 -9.02 1.23 -8.67
C ARG A 18 -9.30 0.08 -7.72
N LEU A 19 -8.27 -0.50 -7.09
CA LEU A 19 -8.43 -1.52 -6.06
C LEU A 19 -9.16 -0.99 -4.83
N LEU A 20 -8.87 0.25 -4.41
CA LEU A 20 -9.58 0.90 -3.31
C LEU A 20 -11.07 1.10 -3.63
N ALA A 21 -11.40 1.54 -4.86
CA ALA A 21 -12.79 1.67 -5.30
C ALA A 21 -13.53 0.32 -5.27
N LEU A 22 -12.91 -0.74 -5.82
CA LEU A 22 -13.47 -2.10 -5.80
C LEU A 22 -13.66 -2.63 -4.37
N ALA A 23 -12.73 -2.32 -3.47
CA ALA A 23 -12.85 -2.73 -2.07
C ALA A 23 -14.04 -2.07 -1.38
N LYS A 24 -14.29 -0.78 -1.66
CA LYS A 24 -15.50 -0.08 -1.18
C LYS A 24 -16.78 -0.69 -1.74
N GLU A 25 -16.81 -0.95 -3.05
CA GLU A 25 -17.96 -1.61 -3.70
C GLU A 25 -18.27 -2.99 -3.09
N LYS A 26 -17.25 -3.70 -2.61
CA LYS A 26 -17.37 -5.01 -1.97
C LYS A 26 -17.59 -4.95 -0.45
N ASN A 27 -17.83 -3.77 0.11
CA ASN A 27 -18.00 -3.55 1.56
C ASN A 27 -16.82 -4.09 2.39
N ILE A 28 -15.60 -4.04 1.84
CA ILE A 28 -14.39 -4.38 2.59
C ILE A 28 -14.10 -3.25 3.56
N ARG A 29 -14.11 -3.55 4.87
CA ARG A 29 -13.93 -2.56 5.92
C ARG A 29 -12.49 -2.09 6.10
N TYR A 30 -11.52 -2.99 5.91
CA TYR A 30 -10.11 -2.71 6.15
C TYR A 30 -9.22 -3.22 5.01
N ILE A 31 -8.23 -2.42 4.65
CA ILE A 31 -7.11 -2.84 3.80
C ILE A 31 -5.83 -2.79 4.61
N ILE A 32 -5.05 -3.86 4.51
CA ILE A 32 -3.73 -3.98 5.11
C ILE A 32 -2.69 -4.02 4.01
N ALA A 33 -1.62 -3.24 4.17
CA ALA A 33 -0.46 -3.29 3.29
C ALA A 33 0.82 -3.39 4.10
N THR A 34 1.85 -3.97 3.49
CA THR A 34 3.18 -4.04 4.07
C THR A 34 4.22 -3.54 3.07
N ALA A 35 5.23 -2.82 3.57
CA ALA A 35 6.38 -2.39 2.79
C ALA A 35 7.67 -2.69 3.56
N HIS A 36 8.77 -2.96 2.85
CA HIS A 36 10.08 -3.06 3.51
C HIS A 36 10.43 -1.70 4.15
N PRO A 37 10.94 -1.62 5.38
CA PRO A 37 11.19 -0.33 6.06
C PRO A 37 12.11 0.61 5.27
N LYS A 38 13.15 0.05 4.63
CA LYS A 38 14.09 0.80 3.77
C LYS A 38 13.53 1.17 2.38
N ASN A 39 12.34 0.72 1.99
CA ASN A 39 11.75 1.09 0.69
C ASN A 39 10.96 2.40 0.81
N ILE A 40 11.67 3.52 0.73
CA ILE A 40 11.12 4.87 0.91
C ILE A 40 9.94 5.13 -0.04
N ALA A 41 10.07 4.72 -1.31
CA ALA A 41 9.04 4.95 -2.33
C ALA A 41 7.72 4.25 -1.99
N SER A 42 7.76 2.98 -1.57
CA SER A 42 6.57 2.24 -1.17
C SER A 42 5.93 2.80 0.10
N ASN A 43 6.72 3.09 1.13
CA ASN A 43 6.19 3.66 2.38
C ASN A 43 5.49 5.02 2.13
N LYS A 44 6.13 5.92 1.35
CA LYS A 44 5.54 7.20 0.97
C LYS A 44 4.28 7.02 0.12
N SER A 45 4.26 6.05 -0.79
CA SER A 45 3.06 5.76 -1.58
C SER A 45 1.89 5.27 -0.74
N LEU A 46 2.13 4.47 0.30
CA LEU A 46 1.07 4.01 1.21
C LEU A 46 0.53 5.16 2.07
N GLN A 47 1.42 6.02 2.57
CA GLN A 47 1.01 7.24 3.29
C GLN A 47 0.18 8.18 2.41
N ASN A 48 0.58 8.38 1.15
CA ASN A 48 -0.19 9.19 0.18
C ASN A 48 -1.57 8.60 -0.16
N LEU A 49 -1.79 7.31 0.12
CA LEU A 49 -3.10 6.65 0.01
C LEU A 49 -3.89 6.71 1.32
N ASN A 50 -3.48 7.58 2.26
CA ASN A 50 -4.06 7.75 3.60
C ASN A 50 -3.99 6.49 4.47
N MET A 51 -3.10 5.53 4.14
CA MET A 51 -2.89 4.38 5.01
C MET A 51 -2.07 4.81 6.24
N LYS A 52 -2.56 4.44 7.43
CA LYS A 52 -1.90 4.73 8.71
C LYS A 52 -0.83 3.69 8.99
N PHE A 53 0.38 4.14 9.27
CA PHE A 53 1.43 3.26 9.82
C PHE A 53 1.02 2.81 11.23
N ILE A 54 1.14 1.51 11.50
CA ILE A 54 0.82 0.93 12.81
C ILE A 54 2.08 0.58 13.57
N LYS A 55 2.92 -0.28 12.99
CA LYS A 55 4.20 -0.73 13.57
C LYS A 55 5.05 -1.45 12.53
N GLU A 56 6.33 -1.64 12.85
CA GLU A 56 7.14 -2.63 12.15
C GLU A 56 6.81 -4.04 12.68
N ILE A 57 6.76 -5.02 11.78
CA ILE A 57 6.56 -6.43 12.07
C ILE A 57 7.61 -7.27 11.36
N ILE A 58 7.92 -8.45 11.90
CA ILE A 58 8.68 -9.48 11.19
C ILE A 58 7.70 -10.41 10.48
N ARG A 59 7.81 -10.51 9.15
CA ARG A 59 7.06 -11.46 8.33
C ARG A 59 8.03 -12.38 7.61
N SER A 60 8.04 -13.66 7.97
CA SER A 60 8.93 -14.68 7.39
C SER A 60 10.41 -14.26 7.41
N ASN A 61 10.89 -13.81 8.58
CA ASN A 61 12.25 -13.30 8.80
C ASN A 61 12.60 -11.98 8.10
N TYR A 62 11.63 -11.30 7.47
CA TYR A 62 11.87 -10.00 6.87
C TYR A 62 11.10 -8.88 7.59
N PRO A 63 11.76 -7.76 7.92
CA PRO A 63 11.09 -6.63 8.54
C PRO A 63 10.15 -5.96 7.53
N ARG A 64 8.98 -5.53 8.02
CA ARG A 64 7.91 -4.91 7.24
C ARG A 64 7.24 -3.83 8.07
N ASN A 65 7.12 -2.63 7.50
CA ASN A 65 6.19 -1.63 8.02
C ASN A 65 4.76 -2.05 7.69
N LEU A 66 3.93 -2.16 8.71
CA LEU A 66 2.50 -2.48 8.60
C LEU A 66 1.68 -1.20 8.50
N TYR A 67 0.82 -1.14 7.48
CA TYR A 67 -0.11 -0.04 7.25
C TYR A 67 -1.54 -0.55 7.19
N ILE A 68 -2.47 0.23 7.73
CA ILE A 68 -3.91 -0.04 7.66
C ILE A 68 -4.67 1.15 7.07
N LEU A 69 -5.69 0.86 6.29
CA LEU A 69 -6.70 1.82 5.85
C LEU A 69 -8.07 1.29 6.22
N GLU A 70 -8.82 2.08 6.98
CA GLU A 70 -10.25 1.86 7.17
C GLU A 70 -10.99 2.49 5.99
N LEU A 71 -11.80 1.68 5.30
CA LEU A 71 -12.68 2.10 4.23
C LEU A 71 -14.07 2.30 4.83
N SER A 72 -14.27 3.48 5.41
CA SER A 72 -15.58 4.00 5.79
C SER A 72 -16.42 4.33 4.56
#